data_AF-A0A2W0CEM3-F1
#
_entry.id   AF-A0A2W0CEM3-F1
#
_cell.length_a   1.000
_cell.length_b   1.000
_cell.length_c   1.000
_cell.angle_alpha   90.00
_cell.angle_beta   90.00
_cell.angle_gamma   90.00
#
_symmetry.space_group_name_H-M   'P 1'
#
loop_
_entity.id
_entity.type
_entity.pdbx_description
1 polymer ?
#
loop_
_entity_poly.entity_id
_entity_poly.type
_entity_poly.pdbx_seq_one_letter_code
_entity_poly.pdbx_strand_id
1 'polypeptide(L)'
;MDRQRNFLIKADIEAIHHRLTTYLKEEKDVRGYVDEKGWAHAPAHASDAVEDLAQSPYMDETALRELLDSLAVKITDSSAVYIHDEDQRIAHAVVSIVRCKLLNKSDLAAWIAALEQACIDQTGERSYVEISRISMNVRVFLQTLYLVIRKEEQDPFPLVRELVLNALEKE
;
A
#
# COMPACT_ATOMS: atom_id res chain seq x y z
N MET A 1 -4.68 6.69 -21.58
CA MET A 1 -4.56 6.88 -20.11
C MET A 1 -4.13 8.31 -19.86
N ASP A 2 -4.56 8.95 -18.76
CA ASP A 2 -4.16 10.34 -18.44
C ASP A 2 -2.64 10.49 -18.40
N ARG A 3 -1.94 9.46 -17.89
CA ARG A 3 -0.48 9.28 -17.93
C ARG A 3 0.19 9.44 -19.30
N GLN A 4 -0.51 9.11 -20.39
CA GLN A 4 0.02 9.20 -21.76
C GLN A 4 -0.41 10.48 -22.47
N ARG A 5 -1.57 11.01 -22.09
CA ARG A 5 -2.16 12.21 -22.66
C ARG A 5 -2.95 12.89 -21.56
N ASN A 6 -2.37 13.92 -20.97
CA ASN A 6 -2.99 14.69 -19.90
C ASN A 6 -4.32 15.28 -20.41
N PHE A 7 -5.42 14.81 -19.84
CA PHE A 7 -6.76 15.34 -20.08
C PHE A 7 -7.45 15.74 -18.78
N LEU A 8 -6.96 15.25 -17.63
CA LEU A 8 -7.38 15.67 -16.30
C LEU A 8 -6.64 16.93 -15.87
N ILE A 9 -7.38 17.86 -15.25
CA ILE A 9 -6.79 19.05 -14.63
C ILE A 9 -6.46 18.79 -13.17
N LYS A 10 -5.71 19.70 -12.53
CA LYS A 10 -5.33 19.59 -11.11
C LYS A 10 -6.53 19.31 -10.20
N ALA A 11 -7.64 20.02 -10.40
CA ALA A 11 -8.85 19.86 -9.60
C ALA A 11 -9.47 18.45 -9.72
N ASP A 12 -9.36 17.81 -10.90
CA ASP A 12 -9.82 16.43 -11.08
C ASP A 12 -8.94 15.46 -10.29
N ILE A 13 -7.60 15.64 -10.35
CA ILE A 13 -6.64 14.80 -9.63
C ILE A 13 -6.82 14.93 -8.12
N GLU A 14 -6.98 16.15 -7.60
CA GLU A 14 -7.27 16.39 -6.17
C GLU A 14 -8.58 15.70 -5.75
N ALA A 15 -9.63 15.78 -6.57
CA ALA A 15 -10.90 15.12 -6.28
C ALA A 15 -10.80 13.59 -6.33
N ILE A 16 -10.06 13.02 -7.29
CA ILE A 16 -9.81 11.58 -7.40
C ILE A 16 -8.99 11.10 -6.20
N HIS A 17 -7.94 11.83 -5.85
CA HIS A 17 -7.09 11.53 -4.69
C HIS A 17 -7.90 11.48 -3.39
N HIS A 18 -8.72 12.50 -3.13
CA HIS A 18 -9.57 12.53 -1.95
C HIS A 18 -10.54 11.34 -1.92
N ARG A 19 -11.19 11.03 -3.03
CA ARG A 19 -12.14 9.90 -3.10
C ARG A 19 -11.45 8.56 -2.93
N LEU A 20 -10.28 8.38 -3.55
CA LEU A 20 -9.54 7.12 -3.51
C LEU A 20 -8.99 6.83 -2.13
N THR A 21 -8.40 7.84 -1.47
CA THR A 21 -7.90 7.70 -0.09
C THR A 21 -9.04 7.46 0.90
N THR A 22 -10.19 8.13 0.75
CA THR A 22 -11.40 7.84 1.54
C THR A 22 -11.90 6.42 1.29
N TYR A 23 -12.02 6.01 0.02
CA TYR A 23 -12.46 4.66 -0.34
C TYR A 23 -11.55 3.59 0.28
N LEU A 24 -10.23 3.72 0.15
CA LEU A 24 -9.28 2.79 0.76
C LEU A 24 -9.37 2.75 2.29
N LYS A 25 -9.77 3.83 2.95
CA LYS A 25 -9.93 3.85 4.42
C LYS A 25 -11.26 3.24 4.87
N GLU A 26 -12.32 3.45 4.09
CA GLU A 26 -13.68 3.10 4.49
C GLU A 26 -14.18 1.76 3.92
N GLU A 27 -13.57 1.24 2.87
CA GLU A 27 -13.97 -0.03 2.25
C GLU A 27 -13.80 -1.20 3.23
N LYS A 28 -14.87 -1.96 3.41
CA LYS A 28 -14.95 -3.08 4.38
C LYS A 28 -14.90 -4.44 3.69
N ASP A 29 -15.27 -4.51 2.42
CA ASP A 29 -15.20 -5.73 1.63
C ASP A 29 -13.82 -5.85 0.98
N VAL A 30 -12.94 -6.57 1.66
CA VAL A 30 -11.57 -6.83 1.19
C VAL A 30 -11.41 -8.21 0.54
N ARG A 31 -12.53 -8.91 0.26
CA ARG A 31 -12.47 -10.25 -0.35
C ARG A 31 -11.93 -10.16 -1.78
N GLY A 32 -11.08 -11.10 -2.18
CA GLY A 32 -10.61 -11.17 -3.57
C GLY A 32 -11.66 -11.76 -4.52
N TYR A 33 -12.12 -12.99 -4.28
CA TYR A 33 -13.16 -13.65 -5.06
C TYR A 33 -14.36 -14.02 -4.18
N VAL A 34 -15.56 -13.87 -4.72
CA VAL A 34 -16.81 -14.28 -4.08
C VAL A 34 -17.51 -15.29 -4.98
N ASP A 35 -17.73 -16.50 -4.46
CA ASP A 35 -18.43 -17.56 -5.18
C ASP A 35 -19.75 -17.07 -5.77
N GLU A 36 -20.00 -17.48 -7.01
CA GLU A 36 -21.17 -17.09 -7.82
C GLU A 36 -21.27 -15.60 -8.18
N LYS A 37 -20.41 -14.72 -7.64
CA LYS A 37 -20.41 -13.28 -7.91
C LYS A 37 -19.16 -12.79 -8.66
N GLY A 38 -18.07 -13.53 -8.59
CA GLY A 38 -16.82 -13.21 -9.28
C GLY A 38 -15.84 -12.41 -8.42
N TRP A 39 -14.95 -11.68 -9.08
CA TRP A 39 -13.91 -10.86 -8.42
C TRP A 39 -14.52 -9.66 -7.71
N ALA A 40 -14.38 -9.60 -6.39
CA ALA A 40 -14.64 -8.39 -5.61
C ALA A 40 -13.38 -7.50 -5.64
N HIS A 41 -12.28 -8.02 -5.10
CA HIS A 41 -10.90 -7.56 -5.31
C HIS A 41 -10.68 -6.04 -5.13
N ALA A 42 -11.44 -5.44 -4.20
CA ALA A 42 -11.42 -4.00 -4.00
C ALA A 42 -10.04 -3.45 -3.61
N PRO A 43 -9.26 -4.06 -2.70
CA PRO A 43 -7.91 -3.57 -2.36
C PRO A 43 -6.96 -3.56 -3.57
N ALA A 44 -7.02 -4.60 -4.41
CA ALA A 44 -6.19 -4.70 -5.60
C ALA A 44 -6.56 -3.64 -6.65
N HIS A 45 -7.84 -3.49 -6.98
CA HIS A 45 -8.29 -2.48 -7.95
C HIS A 45 -8.08 -1.05 -7.48
N ALA A 46 -8.24 -0.79 -6.18
CA ALA A 46 -7.89 0.50 -5.61
C ALA A 46 -6.38 0.75 -5.70
N SER A 47 -5.55 -0.27 -5.49
CA SER A 47 -4.09 -0.15 -5.64
C SER A 47 -3.66 0.18 -7.06
N ASP A 48 -4.34 -0.36 -8.08
CA ASP A 48 -4.10 0.04 -9.48
C ASP A 48 -4.37 1.52 -9.70
N ALA A 49 -5.47 2.02 -9.13
CA ALA A 49 -5.80 3.43 -9.21
C ALA A 49 -4.75 4.29 -8.47
N VAL A 50 -4.21 3.81 -7.34
CA VAL A 50 -3.13 4.49 -6.62
C VAL A 50 -1.85 4.52 -7.46
N GLU A 51 -1.48 3.39 -8.08
CA GLU A 51 -0.33 3.29 -8.97
C GLU A 51 -0.37 4.34 -10.09
N ASP A 52 -1.54 4.47 -10.72
CA ASP A 52 -1.79 5.44 -11.79
C ASP A 52 -1.75 6.88 -11.29
N LEU A 53 -2.45 7.14 -10.18
CA LEU A 53 -2.62 8.47 -9.62
C LEU A 53 -1.30 9.04 -9.08
N ALA A 54 -0.49 8.23 -8.41
CA ALA A 54 0.79 8.64 -7.83
C ALA A 54 1.77 9.23 -8.86
N GLN A 55 1.61 8.85 -10.13
CA GLN A 55 2.44 9.30 -11.24
C GLN A 55 1.94 10.61 -11.89
N SER A 56 0.84 11.18 -11.42
CA SER A 56 0.32 12.45 -11.93
C SER A 56 1.28 13.62 -11.57
N PRO A 57 1.52 14.57 -12.49
CA PRO A 57 2.37 15.75 -12.20
C PRO A 57 1.75 16.70 -11.16
N TYR A 58 0.49 16.46 -10.77
CA TYR A 58 -0.22 17.25 -9.77
C TYR A 58 -0.13 16.67 -8.35
N MET A 59 0.55 15.52 -8.18
CA MET A 59 0.79 14.92 -6.87
C MET A 59 1.94 15.61 -6.14
N ASP A 60 1.72 15.96 -4.88
CA ASP A 60 2.75 16.47 -3.98
C ASP A 60 3.10 15.45 -2.88
N GLU A 61 4.06 15.81 -2.03
CA GLU A 61 4.52 14.98 -0.92
C GLU A 61 3.39 14.57 0.02
N THR A 62 2.50 15.51 0.38
CA THR A 62 1.38 15.26 1.29
C THR A 62 0.39 14.27 0.67
N ALA A 63 0.01 14.48 -0.58
CA ALA A 63 -0.91 13.62 -1.28
C ALA A 63 -0.35 12.19 -1.45
N LEU A 64 0.95 12.05 -1.75
CA LEU A 64 1.63 10.75 -1.83
C LEU A 64 1.70 10.03 -0.47
N ARG A 65 1.96 10.77 0.61
CA ARG A 65 1.95 10.23 1.97
C ARG A 65 0.57 9.70 2.34
N GLU A 66 -0.49 10.46 2.03
CA GLU A 66 -1.86 10.02 2.29
C GLU A 66 -2.27 8.76 1.51
N LEU A 67 -1.78 8.61 0.27
CA LEU A 67 -1.97 7.36 -0.49
C LEU A 67 -1.24 6.20 0.19
N LEU A 68 0.01 6.41 0.60
CA LEU A 68 0.82 5.39 1.28
C LEU A 68 0.17 4.95 2.61
N ASP A 69 -0.36 5.89 3.40
CA ASP A 69 -1.11 5.61 4.63
C ASP A 69 -2.42 4.86 4.33
N SER A 70 -3.13 5.20 3.25
CA SER A 70 -4.35 4.50 2.87
C SER A 70 -4.09 3.05 2.42
N LEU A 71 -2.96 2.78 1.76
CA LEU A 71 -2.52 1.41 1.46
C LEU A 71 -2.16 0.65 2.73
N ALA A 72 -1.52 1.27 3.72
CA ALA A 72 -1.23 0.64 5.00
C ALA A 72 -2.50 0.17 5.73
N VAL A 73 -3.61 0.93 5.64
CA VAL A 73 -4.91 0.49 6.18
C VAL A 73 -5.33 -0.84 5.57
N LYS A 74 -5.13 -1.04 4.26
CA LYS A 74 -5.44 -2.31 3.60
C LYS A 74 -4.43 -3.41 3.89
N ILE A 75 -3.13 -3.11 3.93
CA ILE A 75 -2.10 -4.09 4.28
C ILE A 75 -2.32 -4.64 5.70
N THR A 76 -2.77 -3.80 6.61
CA THR A 76 -3.00 -4.15 8.03
C THR A 76 -4.46 -4.51 8.35
N ASP A 77 -5.27 -4.79 7.32
CA ASP A 77 -6.64 -5.22 7.50
C ASP A 77 -6.68 -6.64 8.09
N SER A 78 -7.49 -6.83 9.14
CA SER A 78 -7.60 -8.10 9.87
C SER A 78 -8.80 -8.96 9.44
N SER A 79 -9.64 -8.47 8.53
CA SER A 79 -10.88 -9.14 8.16
C SER A 79 -10.65 -10.36 7.26
N ALA A 80 -9.57 -10.37 6.45
CA ALA A 80 -9.18 -11.50 5.61
C ALA A 80 -7.65 -11.57 5.42
N VAL A 81 -7.15 -12.75 5.02
CA VAL A 81 -5.81 -12.90 4.46
C VAL A 81 -5.90 -12.75 2.95
N TYR A 82 -4.98 -12.00 2.36
CA TYR A 82 -4.89 -11.83 0.92
C TYR A 82 -4.26 -13.05 0.25
N ILE A 83 -4.92 -13.55 -0.81
CA ILE A 83 -4.52 -14.79 -1.50
C ILE A 83 -4.72 -14.70 -3.03
N HIS A 84 -5.11 -13.54 -3.56
CA HIS A 84 -5.44 -13.33 -4.97
C HIS A 84 -4.56 -12.24 -5.61
N ASP A 85 -3.30 -12.16 -5.20
CA ASP A 85 -2.29 -11.18 -5.64
C ASP A 85 -2.56 -9.73 -5.16
N GLU A 86 -3.40 -9.51 -4.14
CA GLU A 86 -3.60 -8.16 -3.58
C GLU A 86 -2.27 -7.55 -3.12
N ASP A 87 -1.38 -8.36 -2.51
CA ASP A 87 -0.05 -7.97 -2.05
C ASP A 87 0.84 -7.47 -3.21
N GLN A 88 0.80 -8.15 -4.36
CA GLN A 88 1.56 -7.75 -5.54
C GLN A 88 1.05 -6.42 -6.11
N ARG A 89 -0.27 -6.23 -6.19
CA ARG A 89 -0.89 -4.99 -6.71
C ARG A 89 -0.60 -3.82 -5.78
N ILE A 90 -0.69 -4.02 -4.46
CA ILE A 90 -0.31 -3.01 -3.47
C ILE A 90 1.19 -2.69 -3.59
N ALA A 91 2.07 -3.68 -3.76
CA ALA A 91 3.51 -3.45 -3.90
C ALA A 91 3.84 -2.59 -5.12
N HIS A 92 3.19 -2.80 -6.27
CA HIS A 92 3.38 -1.96 -7.45
C HIS A 92 2.94 -0.51 -7.22
N ALA A 93 1.83 -0.30 -6.51
CA ALA A 93 1.37 1.03 -6.12
C ALA A 93 2.39 1.75 -5.21
N VAL A 94 2.90 1.06 -4.18
CA VAL A 94 3.95 1.58 -3.28
C VAL A 94 5.22 1.91 -4.06
N VAL A 95 5.65 1.05 -4.97
CA VAL A 95 6.82 1.31 -5.83
C VAL A 95 6.63 2.57 -6.67
N SER A 96 5.44 2.81 -7.20
CA SER A 96 5.15 4.05 -7.96
C SER A 96 5.25 5.29 -7.07
N ILE A 97 4.71 5.25 -5.85
CA ILE A 97 4.85 6.34 -4.88
C ILE A 97 6.32 6.62 -4.54
N VAL A 98 7.08 5.57 -4.21
CA VAL A 98 8.50 5.69 -3.84
C VAL A 98 9.33 6.24 -5.01
N ARG A 99 9.01 5.85 -6.24
CA ARG A 99 9.70 6.29 -7.47
C ARG A 99 9.53 7.79 -7.75
N CYS A 100 8.50 8.44 -7.20
CA CYS A 100 8.32 9.89 -7.33
C CYS A 100 9.40 10.69 -6.57
N LYS A 101 10.13 10.06 -5.63
CA LYS A 101 11.23 10.67 -4.85
C LYS A 101 10.86 11.94 -4.08
N LEU A 102 9.58 12.10 -3.73
CA LEU A 102 9.10 13.22 -2.90
C LEU A 102 9.11 12.87 -1.41
N LEU A 103 8.96 11.60 -1.04
CA LEU A 103 9.03 11.15 0.35
C LEU A 103 10.49 11.02 0.80
N ASN A 104 10.79 11.55 1.99
CA ASN A 104 12.14 11.51 2.54
C ASN A 104 12.41 10.18 3.28
N LYS A 105 13.67 9.98 3.70
CA LYS A 105 14.10 8.77 4.43
C LYS A 105 13.29 8.53 5.70
N SER A 106 12.99 9.58 6.48
CA SER A 106 12.22 9.43 7.72
C SER A 106 10.77 9.02 7.46
N ASP A 107 10.16 9.49 6.37
CA ASP A 107 8.79 9.12 6.01
C ASP A 107 8.69 7.63 5.68
N LEU A 108 9.61 7.15 4.84
CA LEU A 108 9.65 5.74 4.42
C LEU A 108 9.96 4.81 5.61
N ALA A 109 10.89 5.21 6.47
CA ALA A 109 11.22 4.44 7.68
C ALA A 109 10.07 4.40 8.67
N ALA A 110 9.40 5.54 8.90
CA ALA A 110 8.24 5.61 9.79
C ALA A 110 7.08 4.75 9.27
N TRP A 111 6.85 4.76 7.96
CA TRP A 111 5.79 3.97 7.34
C TRP A 111 6.02 2.45 7.49
N ILE A 112 7.24 1.96 7.21
CA ILE A 112 7.57 0.53 7.40
C ILE A 112 7.46 0.15 8.89
N ALA A 113 7.96 0.99 9.79
CA ALA A 113 7.84 0.75 11.24
C ALA A 113 6.38 0.72 11.71
N ALA A 114 5.49 1.52 11.10
CA ALA A 114 4.06 1.49 11.41
C ALA A 114 3.40 0.16 11.00
N LEU A 115 3.82 -0.44 9.88
CA LEU A 115 3.37 -1.77 9.48
C LEU A 115 3.81 -2.85 10.49
N GLU A 116 5.08 -2.83 10.92
CA GLU A 116 5.58 -3.73 11.97
C GLU A 116 4.78 -3.54 13.27
N GLN A 117 4.52 -2.29 13.65
CA GLN A 117 3.82 -1.97 14.88
C GLN A 117 2.37 -2.42 14.88
N ALA A 118 1.72 -2.47 13.71
CA ALA A 118 0.34 -2.94 13.55
C ALA A 118 0.19 -4.43 13.89
N CYS A 119 1.25 -5.23 13.73
CA CYS A 119 1.29 -6.65 14.11
C CYS A 119 1.24 -6.87 15.63
N ILE A 120 1.47 -5.85 16.44
CA ILE A 120 1.48 -5.94 17.90
C ILE A 120 0.14 -5.43 18.45
N ASP A 121 -0.55 -6.25 19.24
CA ASP A 121 -1.74 -5.79 19.96
C ASP A 121 -1.35 -5.00 21.21
N GLN A 122 -1.33 -3.68 21.08
CA GLN A 122 -1.05 -2.76 22.19
C GLN A 122 -2.23 -2.61 23.16
N THR A 123 -3.44 -2.88 22.68
CA THR A 123 -4.70 -2.61 23.41
C THR A 123 -5.20 -3.82 24.18
N GLY A 124 -4.84 -5.03 23.75
CA GLY A 124 -5.41 -6.28 24.24
C GLY A 124 -6.82 -6.54 23.71
N GLU A 125 -7.32 -5.74 22.78
CA GLU A 125 -8.67 -5.82 22.24
C GLU A 125 -8.79 -6.76 21.03
N ARG A 126 -7.66 -7.11 20.39
CA ARG A 126 -7.68 -7.93 19.16
C ARG A 126 -7.62 -9.41 19.51
N SER A 127 -8.40 -10.21 18.78
CA SER A 127 -8.29 -11.66 18.86
C SER A 127 -6.97 -12.14 18.27
N TYR A 128 -6.51 -13.31 18.70
CA TYR A 128 -5.32 -13.97 18.14
C TYR A 128 -5.42 -14.17 16.62
N VAL A 129 -6.63 -14.46 16.11
CA VAL A 129 -6.87 -14.65 14.67
C VAL A 129 -6.68 -13.33 13.92
N GLU A 130 -7.18 -12.21 14.45
CA GLU A 130 -7.00 -10.90 13.82
C GLU A 130 -5.52 -10.52 13.75
N ILE A 131 -4.79 -10.69 14.86
CA ILE A 131 -3.34 -10.44 14.90
C ILE A 131 -2.62 -11.31 13.87
N SER A 132 -2.95 -12.62 13.83
CA SER A 132 -2.33 -13.55 12.89
C SER A 132 -2.59 -13.17 11.43
N ARG A 133 -3.78 -12.65 11.10
CA ARG A 133 -4.11 -12.17 9.75
C ARG A 133 -3.32 -10.92 9.37
N ILE A 134 -3.25 -9.94 10.28
CA ILE A 134 -2.43 -8.73 10.09
C ILE A 134 -0.98 -9.11 9.83
N SER A 135 -0.40 -9.94 10.71
CA SER A 135 1.00 -10.38 10.56
C SER A 135 1.24 -11.13 9.26
N MET A 136 0.30 -11.98 8.82
CA MET A 136 0.42 -12.66 7.53
C MET A 136 0.40 -11.67 6.36
N ASN A 137 -0.56 -10.76 6.33
CA ASN A 137 -0.68 -9.77 5.25
C ASN A 137 0.55 -8.85 5.19
N VAL A 138 1.01 -8.34 6.34
CA VAL A 138 2.21 -7.51 6.45
C VAL A 138 3.45 -8.28 5.97
N ARG A 139 3.70 -9.49 6.47
CA ARG A 139 4.85 -10.29 6.07
C ARG A 139 4.85 -10.58 4.58
N VAL A 140 3.73 -11.07 4.04
CA VAL A 140 3.62 -11.40 2.60
C VAL A 140 3.83 -10.15 1.75
N PHE A 141 3.21 -9.03 2.11
CA PHE A 141 3.42 -7.75 1.44
C PHE A 141 4.89 -7.32 1.45
N LEU A 142 5.57 -7.37 2.61
CA LEU A 142 6.98 -6.98 2.73
C LEU A 142 7.91 -7.91 1.90
N GLN A 143 7.65 -9.21 1.90
CA GLN A 143 8.36 -10.18 1.06
C GLN A 143 8.18 -9.84 -0.44
N THR A 144 6.95 -9.58 -0.85
CA THR A 144 6.62 -9.22 -2.24
C THR A 144 7.26 -7.89 -2.62
N LEU A 145 7.18 -6.86 -1.76
CA LEU A 145 7.82 -5.57 -1.99
C LEU A 145 9.33 -5.72 -2.16
N TYR A 146 9.99 -6.48 -1.26
CA TYR A 146 11.42 -6.78 -1.37
C TYR A 146 11.76 -7.41 -2.73
N LEU A 147 10.99 -8.42 -3.15
CA LEU A 147 11.21 -9.10 -4.42
C LEU A 147 11.01 -8.16 -5.62
N VAL A 148 9.98 -7.29 -5.59
CA VAL A 148 9.71 -6.34 -6.67
C VAL A 148 10.85 -5.33 -6.81
N ILE A 149 11.37 -4.79 -5.71
CA ILE A 149 12.43 -3.75 -5.73
C ILE A 149 13.85 -4.32 -5.72
N ARG A 150 14.04 -5.65 -5.69
CA ARG A 150 15.34 -6.29 -5.43
C ARG A 150 16.49 -5.85 -6.34
N LYS A 151 16.18 -5.36 -7.55
CA LYS A 151 17.16 -4.89 -8.57
C LYS A 151 17.14 -3.37 -8.78
N GLU A 152 16.32 -2.63 -8.04
CA GLU A 152 16.24 -1.18 -8.16
C GLU A 152 17.42 -0.55 -7.39
N GLU A 153 18.40 -0.05 -8.13
CA GLU A 153 19.61 0.57 -7.55
C GLU A 153 19.50 2.09 -7.42
N GLN A 154 18.40 2.69 -7.90
CA GLN A 154 18.20 4.14 -7.79
C GLN A 154 17.65 4.52 -6.42
N ASP A 155 18.13 5.63 -5.87
CA ASP A 155 17.53 6.20 -4.67
C ASP A 155 16.03 6.50 -4.87
N PRO A 156 15.16 6.21 -3.86
CA PRO A 156 15.50 5.71 -2.52
C PRO A 156 15.39 4.18 -2.35
N PHE A 157 15.34 3.37 -3.42
CA PHE A 157 15.06 1.93 -3.33
C PHE A 157 16.10 1.11 -2.53
N PRO A 158 17.42 1.38 -2.58
CA PRO A 158 18.38 0.68 -1.72
C PRO A 158 18.07 0.82 -0.23
N LEU A 159 17.66 2.01 0.21
CA LEU A 159 17.22 2.27 1.59
C LEU A 159 15.93 1.51 1.91
N VAL A 160 14.92 1.56 1.03
CA VAL A 160 13.66 0.83 1.24
C VAL A 160 13.91 -0.66 1.36
N ARG A 161 14.79 -1.22 0.52
CA ARG A 161 15.21 -2.62 0.56
C ARG A 161 15.86 -2.99 1.90
N GLU A 162 16.73 -2.15 2.43
CA GLU A 162 17.34 -2.33 3.77
C GLU A 162 16.29 -2.29 4.89
N LEU A 163 15.38 -1.31 4.86
CA LEU A 163 14.31 -1.20 5.85
C LEU A 163 13.38 -2.42 5.85
N VAL A 164 13.00 -2.90 4.67
CA VAL A 164 12.16 -4.09 4.50
C VAL A 164 12.87 -5.35 5.00
N LEU A 165 14.16 -5.53 4.68
CA LEU A 165 14.95 -6.65 5.20
C LEU A 165 15.00 -6.65 6.72
N ASN A 166 15.33 -5.50 7.32
CA ASN A 166 15.37 -5.36 8.78
C ASN A 166 14.02 -5.65 9.45
N ALA A 167 12.90 -5.32 8.78
CA ALA A 167 11.56 -5.64 9.29
C ALA A 167 11.28 -7.15 9.22
N LEU A 168 11.67 -7.82 8.12
CA LEU A 168 11.47 -9.25 7.94
C LEU A 168 12.33 -10.14 8.85
N GLU A 169 13.47 -9.64 9.34
CA GLU A 169 14.38 -10.37 10.23
C GLU A 169 13.96 -10.38 11.71
N LYS A 170 12.98 -9.54 12.10
CA LYS A 170 12.53 -9.42 13.51
C LYS A 170 11.39 -10.37 13.89
N GLU A 171 10.81 -11.10 12.95
CA GLU A 171 9.78 -12.12 13.19
C GLU A 171 10.38 -13.46 13.65
#